data_AF-A0AAD5R5A8-F1
#
_entry.id   AF-A0AAD5R5A8-F1
#
_cell.length_a   1.000
_cell.length_b   1.000
_cell.length_c   1.000
_cell.angle_alpha   90.00
_cell.angle_beta   90.00
_cell.angle_gamma   90.00
#
_symmetry.space_group_name_H-M   'P 1'
#
loop_
_entity.id
_entity.type
_entity.pdbx_description
1 polymer ?
#
loop_
_entity_poly.entity_id
_entity_poly.type
_entity_poly.pdbx_seq_one_letter_code
_entity_poly.pdbx_strand_id
1 'polypeptide(L)' 'MNEICFKLLKRFLTYDPKRRITAEEALTGKWFTEDPKPTPPEISPTFPAKREQHRAPLPKVDNSHKKAEII' A
#
# COMPACT_ATOMS: atom_id res chain seq x y z
N MET A 1 14.32 17.85 12.10
CA MET A 1 13.03 17.73 11.39
C MET A 1 13.32 17.86 9.90
N ASN A 2 12.94 16.90 9.04
CA ASN A 2 13.25 16.96 7.61
C ASN A 2 12.45 18.09 6.93
N GLU A 3 13.15 19.08 6.37
CA GLU A 3 12.55 20.28 5.77
C GLU A 3 11.75 19.96 4.48
N ILE A 4 12.18 18.95 3.73
CA ILE A 4 11.54 18.51 2.49
C ILE A 4 10.18 17.86 2.79
N CYS A 5 10.14 16.99 3.81
CA CYS A 5 8.91 16.40 4.33
C CYS A 5 7.89 17.48 4.69
N PHE A 6 8.33 18.47 5.47
CA PHE A 6 7.46 19.52 5.97
C PHE A 6 6.94 20.44 4.85
N LYS A 7 7.79 20.74 3.85
CA LYS A 7 7.37 21.46 2.63
C LYS A 7 6.29 20.70 1.87
N LEU A 8 6.46 19.39 1.68
CA LEU A 8 5.48 18.54 0.99
C LEU A 8 4.17 18.45 1.79
N LEU A 9 4.24 18.24 3.10
CA LEU A 9 3.07 18.16 3.97
C LEU A 9 2.22 19.44 3.95
N LYS A 10 2.85 20.62 3.97
CA LYS A 10 2.13 21.91 3.84
C LYS A 10 1.35 22.01 2.53
N ARG A 11 1.89 21.47 1.43
CA ARG A 11 1.22 21.47 0.12
C ARG A 11 0.02 20.50 0.09
N PHE A 12 0.14 19.34 0.74
CA PHE A 12 -0.99 18.42 0.91
C PHE A 12 -2.11 18.99 1.77
N LEU A 13 -1.74 19.65 2.87
CA LEU A 13 -2.69 20.23 3.83
C LEU A 13 -3.10 21.66 3.47
N THR A 14 -2.95 22.07 2.20
CA THR A 14 -3.43 23.37 1.73
C THR A 14 -4.96 23.41 1.76
N TYR A 15 -5.49 24.43 2.44
CA TYR A 15 -6.93 24.59 2.66
C TYR A 15 -7.70 24.75 1.35
N ASP A 16 -7.28 25.68 0.50
CA ASP A 16 -7.88 25.90 -0.82
C ASP A 16 -7.64 24.70 -1.75
N PRO A 17 -8.68 23.94 -2.14
CA PRO A 17 -8.53 22.76 -2.99
C PRO A 17 -7.96 23.09 -4.37
N LYS A 18 -8.18 24.31 -4.88
CA LYS A 18 -7.63 24.73 -6.19
C LYS A 18 -6.11 24.95 -6.14
N ARG A 19 -5.55 25.16 -4.94
CA ARG A 19 -4.11 25.40 -4.72
C ARG A 19 -3.41 24.19 -4.09
N ARG A 20 -4.17 23.15 -3.74
CA ARG A 20 -3.63 21.91 -3.18
C ARG A 20 -2.87 21.15 -4.26
N ILE A 21 -1.73 20.59 -3.86
CA ILE A 21 -0.89 19.80 -4.76
C ILE A 21 -1.64 18.57 -5.31
N THR A 22 -1.37 18.22 -6.57
CA THR A 22 -1.87 16.98 -7.17
C THR A 22 -0.98 15.78 -6.82
N ALA A 23 -1.49 14.55 -7.02
CA ALA A 23 -0.68 13.35 -6.80
C ALA A 23 0.55 13.30 -7.73
N GLU A 24 0.38 13.66 -8.99
CA GLU A 24 1.45 13.71 -9.98
C GLU A 24 2.55 14.70 -9.58
N GLU A 25 2.16 15.92 -9.19
CA GLU A 25 3.11 16.93 -8.69
C GLU A 25 3.83 16.47 -7.43
N ALA A 26 3.13 15.79 -6.52
CA ALA A 26 3.72 15.30 -5.27
C ALA A 26 4.78 14.23 -5.52
N LEU A 27 4.52 13.30 -6.44
CA LEU A 27 5.43 12.20 -6.78
C LEU A 27 6.73 12.68 -7.43
N THR A 28 6.71 13.83 -8.11
CA THR A 28 7.93 14.46 -8.65
C THR A 28 8.78 15.19 -7.60
N GLY A 29 8.28 15.32 -6.37
CA GLY A 29 8.95 16.03 -5.29
C GLY A 29 10.16 15.28 -4.71
N LYS A 30 11.12 16.03 -4.15
CA LYS A 30 12.36 15.49 -3.57
C LYS A 30 12.16 14.40 -2.52
N TRP A 31 11.04 14.43 -1.80
CA TRP A 31 10.72 13.45 -0.76
C TRP A 31 10.74 12.00 -1.25
N PHE A 32 10.34 11.75 -2.51
CA PHE A 32 10.29 10.40 -3.06
C PHE A 32 11.55 10.02 -3.84
N THR A 33 12.46 10.97 -4.08
CA THR A 33 13.68 10.75 -4.86
C THR A 33 14.96 10.77 -4.01
N GLU A 34 14.92 11.43 -2.85
CA GLU A 34 16.02 11.49 -1.89
C GLU A 34 16.16 10.15 -1.15
N ASP A 35 17.38 9.82 -0.72
CA ASP A 35 17.61 8.65 0.11
C ASP A 35 17.18 8.89 1.57
N PRO A 36 16.56 7.91 2.23
CA PRO A 36 16.23 6.58 1.70
C PRO A 36 14.99 6.61 0.81
N LYS A 37 15.07 5.90 -0.32
CA LYS A 37 13.95 5.74 -1.24
C LYS A 37 12.78 4.97 -0.58
N PRO A 38 11.55 5.16 -1.08
CA PRO A 38 10.40 4.38 -0.63
C PRO A 38 10.66 2.87 -0.77
N THR A 39 10.31 2.12 0.26
CA THR A 39 10.37 0.66 0.29
C THR A 39 9.44 0.08 -0.78
N PRO A 40 9.95 -0.75 -1.72
CA PRO A 40 9.10 -1.45 -2.67
C PRO A 40 8.03 -2.31 -1.98
N PRO A 41 6.82 -2.44 -2.57
CA PRO A 41 5.75 -3.25 -2.01
C PRO A 41 6.16 -4.72 -1.76
N GLU A 42 7.05 -5.27 -2.58
CA GLU A 42 7.47 -6.67 -2.54
C GLU A 42 8.29 -7.02 -1.29
N ILE A 43 8.99 -6.04 -0.71
CA ILE A 43 9.79 -6.20 0.51
C ILE A 43 9.10 -5.59 1.74
N SER A 44 7.89 -5.08 1.57
CA SER A 44 7.10 -4.59 2.69
C SER A 44 6.67 -5.77 3.57
N PRO A 45 6.72 -5.65 4.90
CA PRO A 45 6.37 -6.75 5.77
C PRO A 45 4.90 -7.13 5.58
N THR A 46 4.63 -8.41 5.34
CA THR A 46 3.27 -8.94 5.11
C THR A 46 2.52 -9.14 6.43
N PHE A 47 2.62 -8.18 7.37
CA PHE A 47 1.86 -8.25 8.60
C PHE A 47 0.37 -8.42 8.24
N PRO A 48 -0.32 -9.44 8.79
CA PRO A 48 -1.71 -9.69 8.45
C PRO A 48 -2.51 -8.42 8.76
N ALA A 49 -3.30 -7.94 7.80
CA ALA A 49 -4.08 -6.75 8.03
C ALA A 49 -5.04 -7.00 9.20
N LYS A 50 -5.24 -6.02 10.09
CA LYS A 50 -6.12 -6.18 11.26
C LYS A 50 -7.55 -6.62 10.89
N ARG A 51 -8.03 -6.22 9.71
CA ARG A 51 -9.32 -6.64 9.12
C ARG A 51 -9.34 -8.11 8.66
N GLU A 52 -8.19 -8.70 8.36
CA GLU A 52 -8.05 -10.09 7.90
C GLU A 52 -7.95 -11.08 9.07
N GLN A 53 -7.58 -10.60 10.28
CA GLN A 53 -7.50 -11.42 11.49
C GLN A 53 -8.87 -11.96 11.95
N HIS A 54 -9.97 -11.31 11.59
CA HIS A 54 -11.33 -11.74 11.94
C HIS A 54 -12.01 -12.60 10.88
N ARG A 55 -11.34 -12.91 9.75
CA ARG A 55 -11.89 -13.89 8.81
C ARG A 55 -11.72 -15.27 9.40
N ALA A 56 -12.84 -15.98 9.59
CA ALA A 56 -12.80 -17.40 9.82
C ALA A 56 -11.92 -18.05 8.72
N PRO A 57 -11.06 -19.03 9.08
CA PRO A 57 -10.31 -19.78 8.08
C PRO A 57 -11.27 -20.27 7.00
N LEU A 58 -10.85 -20.20 5.73
CA LEU A 58 -11.60 -20.83 4.66
C LEU A 58 -11.89 -22.29 5.06
N PRO A 59 -13.12 -22.80 4.88
CA PRO A 59 -13.40 -24.21 5.12
C PRO A 59 -12.38 -25.04 4.32
N LYS A 60 -11.74 -26.02 4.98
CA LYS A 60 -10.78 -26.90 4.32
C LYS A 60 -11.48 -27.55 3.13
N VAL A 61 -11.04 -27.23 1.92
CA VAL A 61 -11.54 -27.89 0.71
C VAL A 61 -10.97 -29.30 0.73
N ASP A 62 -11.79 -30.28 1.10
CA ASP A 62 -11.45 -31.69 0.99
C ASP A 62 -11.46 -32.09 -0.49
N ASN A 63 -10.27 -32.34 -1.05
CA ASN A 63 -10.09 -32.81 -2.42
C ASN A 63 -10.14 -34.35 -2.52
N SER A 64 -10.71 -35.07 -1.55
CA SER A 64 -10.83 -36.54 -1.57
C SER A 64 -11.71 -37.09 -2.70
N HIS A 65 -12.52 -36.28 -3.36
CA HIS A 65 -13.46 -36.73 -4.39
C HIS A 65 -13.06 -36.26 -5.81
N LYS A 66 -11.84 -36.57 -6.26
CA LYS A 66 -11.48 -36.44 -7.69
C LYS A 66 -10.72 -37.67 -8.21
N LYS A 67 -11.36 -38.83 -8.15
CA LYS A 67 -11.06 -39.96 -9.04
C LYS A 67 -12.39 -40.61 -9.44
N ALA A 68 -12.97 -40.13 -10.55
CA ALA A 68 -13.97 -40.85 -11.32
C ALA A 68 -13.53 -40.81 -12.79
N GLU A 69 -13.21 -42.02 -13.29
CA GLU A 69 -13.19 -42.56 -14.65
C GLU A 69 -12.75 -41.69 -15.84
N ILE A 70 -11.74 -42.21 -16.57
CA ILE A 70 -11.67 -42.14 -18.03
C ILE A 70 -11.17 -43.51 -18.54
N ILE A 71 -12.12 -44.27 -19.10
CA ILE A 71 -12.05 -45.36 -20.10
C ILE A 71 -11.31 -46.64 -19.71
#